data_AF-A0ABD1UGW1-F1
#
_entry.id   AF-A0ABD1UGW1-F1
#
_cell.length_a   1.000
_cell.length_b   1.000
_cell.length_c   1.000
_cell.angle_alpha   90.00
_cell.angle_beta   90.00
_cell.angle_gamma   90.00
#
_symmetry.space_group_name_H-M   'P 1'
#
loop_
_entity.id
_entity.type
_entity.pdbx_description
1 polymer ?
#
loop_
_entity_poly.entity_id
_entity_poly.type
_entity_poly.pdbx_seq_one_letter_code
_entity_poly.pdbx_strand_id
1 'polypeptide(L)'
;MTSTGSLDEVSARQLVLINNLQSKTIQEESKLCSVVASLQENMLTAAIASKLSPGCRDPNEEANRALDEYMQSMVNTLENADKMRLNTLKELLNILTPDQGVNYLAAGKKLHLCIHEWVEYWKSQIAPFKLVSTICEGQLNL
;
A
#
# COMPACT_ATOMS: atom_id res chain seq x y z
N MET A 1 12.12 -37.38 -13.94
CA MET A 1 10.90 -37.34 -13.09
C MET A 1 11.26 -36.41 -11.95
N THR A 2 10.74 -35.20 -11.81
CA THR A 2 9.39 -34.66 -12.06
C THR A 2 9.48 -33.31 -12.78
N SER A 3 8.63 -33.13 -13.80
CA SER A 3 8.40 -31.84 -14.46
C SER A 3 8.04 -30.82 -13.38
N THR A 4 8.90 -29.83 -13.16
CA THR A 4 8.53 -28.63 -12.43
C THR A 4 7.42 -27.98 -13.23
N GLY A 5 6.19 -28.02 -12.71
CA GLY A 5 5.05 -27.30 -13.28
C GLY A 5 5.39 -25.81 -13.31
N SER A 6 6.00 -25.39 -14.40
CA SER A 6 6.43 -24.02 -14.55
C SER A 6 5.22 -23.18 -14.92
N LEU A 7 5.17 -21.94 -14.42
CA LEU A 7 4.32 -20.90 -14.98
C LEU A 7 4.59 -20.66 -16.49
N ASP A 8 5.59 -21.32 -17.08
CA ASP A 8 5.92 -21.26 -18.51
C ASP A 8 4.82 -21.80 -19.44
N GLU A 9 3.85 -22.59 -18.95
CA GLU A 9 2.77 -23.14 -19.77
C GLU A 9 1.42 -22.45 -19.55
N VAL A 10 1.42 -21.12 -19.41
CA VAL A 10 0.17 -20.34 -19.50
C VAL A 10 -0.34 -20.39 -20.94
N SER A 11 -1.50 -20.99 -21.16
CA SER A 11 -2.09 -21.10 -22.50
C SER A 11 -2.46 -19.72 -23.07
N ALA A 12 -2.54 -19.61 -24.40
CA ALA A 12 -2.98 -18.39 -25.08
C ALA A 12 -4.36 -17.90 -24.59
N ARG A 13 -5.27 -18.82 -24.26
CA ARG A 13 -6.59 -18.49 -23.69
C ARG A 13 -6.46 -17.90 -22.28
N GLN A 14 -5.64 -18.50 -21.44
CA GLN A 14 -5.38 -17.98 -20.10
C GLN A 14 -4.73 -16.60 -20.16
N LEU A 15 -3.79 -16.36 -21.08
CA LEU A 15 -3.18 -15.04 -21.28
C LEU A 15 -4.21 -13.96 -21.61
N VAL A 16 -5.17 -14.23 -22.49
CA VAL A 16 -6.25 -13.27 -22.81
C VAL A 16 -7.09 -12.97 -21.56
N LEU A 17 -7.45 -13.99 -20.79
CA LEU A 17 -8.23 -13.82 -19.56
C LEU A 17 -7.46 -13.04 -18.49
N ILE A 18 -6.17 -13.35 -18.31
CA ILE A 18 -5.27 -12.66 -17.38
C ILE A 18 -5.11 -11.20 -17.80
N ASN A 19 -4.91 -10.91 -19.09
CA ASN A 19 -4.77 -9.55 -19.59
C ASN A 19 -6.06 -8.73 -19.33
N ASN A 20 -7.23 -9.32 -19.56
CA ASN A 20 -8.50 -8.67 -19.25
C ASN A 20 -8.66 -8.39 -17.74
N LEU A 21 -8.27 -9.34 -16.89
CA LEU A 21 -8.26 -9.17 -15.44
C LEU A 21 -7.28 -8.07 -15.00
N GLN A 22 -6.09 -8.03 -15.61
CA GLN A 22 -5.08 -7.00 -15.35
C GLN A 22 -5.59 -5.61 -15.75
N SER A 23 -6.20 -5.46 -16.94
CA SER A 23 -6.76 -4.18 -17.36
C SER A 23 -7.83 -3.65 -16.40
N LYS A 24 -8.70 -4.54 -15.89
CA LYS A 24 -9.68 -4.18 -14.85
C LYS A 24 -8.99 -3.76 -13.55
N THR A 25 -8.01 -4.54 -13.10
CA THR A 25 -7.26 -4.26 -11.87
C THR A 25 -6.56 -2.91 -11.94
N ILE A 26 -5.91 -2.58 -13.07
CA ILE A 26 -5.26 -1.28 -13.29
C ILE A 26 -6.28 -0.13 -13.21
N GLN A 27 -7.48 -0.33 -13.74
CA GLN A 27 -8.53 0.68 -13.66
C GLN A 27 -9.00 0.92 -12.22
N GLU A 28 -9.13 -0.15 -11.42
CA GLU A 28 -9.49 -0.05 -10.00
C GLU A 28 -8.36 0.57 -9.17
N GLU A 29 -7.11 0.19 -9.43
CA GLU A 29 -5.92 0.80 -8.82
C GLU A 29 -5.84 2.29 -9.12
N SER A 30 -6.13 2.71 -10.37
CA SER A 30 -6.15 4.12 -10.75
C SER A 30 -7.19 4.92 -9.95
N LYS A 31 -8.38 4.34 -9.70
CA LYS A 31 -9.40 4.96 -8.85
C LYS A 31 -8.92 5.09 -7.40
N LEU A 32 -8.31 4.04 -6.85
CA LEU A 32 -7.74 4.08 -5.49
C LEU A 32 -6.63 5.14 -5.38
N CYS A 33 -5.74 5.22 -6.36
CA CYS A 33 -4.70 6.24 -6.42
C CYS A 33 -5.29 7.66 -6.44
N SER A 34 -6.36 7.89 -7.21
CA SER A 34 -7.07 9.17 -7.21
C SER A 34 -7.63 9.51 -5.84
N VAL A 35 -8.22 8.54 -5.12
CA VAL A 35 -8.75 8.76 -3.76
C VAL A 35 -7.62 9.12 -2.80
N VAL A 36 -6.51 8.36 -2.82
CA VAL A 36 -5.34 8.65 -1.97
C VAL A 36 -4.78 10.03 -2.23
N ALA A 37 -4.66 10.44 -3.50
CA ALA A 37 -4.18 11.76 -3.88
C ALA A 37 -5.09 12.88 -3.33
N SER A 38 -6.41 12.75 -3.49
CA SER A 38 -7.37 13.72 -2.94
C SER A 38 -7.33 13.79 -1.42
N LEU A 39 -7.17 12.65 -0.72
CA LEU A 39 -7.02 12.64 0.73
C LEU A 39 -5.75 13.37 1.18
N GLN A 40 -4.64 13.17 0.48
CA GLN A 40 -3.38 13.87 0.75
C GLN A 40 -3.48 15.38 0.50
N GLU A 41 -4.14 15.78 -0.58
CA GLU A 41 -4.39 17.20 -0.89
C GLU A 41 -5.25 17.87 0.18
N ASN A 42 -6.33 17.23 0.61
CA ASN A 42 -7.22 17.74 1.65
C ASN A 42 -6.51 17.89 3.00
N MET A 43 -5.73 16.87 3.42
CA MET A 43 -4.94 16.92 4.65
C MET A 43 -3.92 18.06 4.61
N LEU A 44 -3.20 18.21 3.48
CA LEU A 44 -2.23 19.28 3.31
C LEU A 44 -2.89 20.66 3.35
N THR A 45 -4.03 20.81 2.68
CA THR A 45 -4.80 22.05 2.65
C THR A 45 -5.27 22.46 4.04
N ALA A 46 -5.82 21.51 4.82
CA ALA A 46 -6.24 21.75 6.21
C ALA A 46 -5.06 22.13 7.11
N ALA A 47 -3.91 21.44 6.97
CA ALA A 47 -2.69 21.77 7.70
C ALA A 47 -2.19 23.18 7.38
N ILE A 48 -2.21 23.61 6.11
CA ILE A 48 -1.83 24.97 5.72
C ILE A 48 -2.82 26.01 6.27
N ALA A 49 -4.13 25.76 6.15
CA ALA A 49 -5.16 26.67 6.63
C ALA A 49 -5.08 26.89 8.15
N SER A 50 -4.84 25.83 8.93
CA SER A 50 -4.66 25.93 10.39
C SER A 50 -3.48 26.83 10.78
N LYS A 51 -2.38 26.80 10.01
CA LYS A 51 -1.18 27.61 10.26
C LYS A 51 -1.33 29.08 9.88
N LEU A 52 -2.20 29.39 8.92
CA LEU A 52 -2.39 30.76 8.41
C LEU A 52 -3.54 31.52 9.09
N SER A 53 -4.39 30.84 9.86
CA SER A 53 -5.56 31.42 10.54
C SER A 53 -5.17 32.27 11.77
N PRO A 54 -5.28 33.62 11.71
CA PRO A 54 -5.03 34.48 12.86
C PRO A 54 -6.31 34.56 13.69
N GLY A 55 -6.42 33.71 14.71
CA GLY A 55 -7.57 33.71 15.63
C GLY A 55 -8.07 32.33 16.07
N CYS A 56 -7.44 31.23 15.62
CA CYS A 56 -7.76 29.90 16.12
C CYS A 56 -7.38 29.78 17.60
N ARG A 57 -8.34 29.37 18.43
CA ARG A 57 -8.19 29.24 19.90
C ARG A 57 -7.17 28.16 20.28
N ASP A 58 -6.96 27.18 19.38
CA ASP A 58 -5.84 26.25 19.37
C ASP A 58 -5.67 25.65 17.95
N PRO A 59 -4.71 26.15 17.13
CA PRO A 59 -4.42 25.62 15.79
C PRO A 59 -4.09 24.11 15.77
N ASN A 60 -3.63 23.57 16.90
CA ASN A 60 -3.20 22.18 17.02
C ASN A 60 -4.40 21.21 17.06
N GLU A 61 -5.50 21.59 17.71
CA GLU A 61 -6.69 20.75 17.83
C GLU A 61 -7.41 20.56 16.48
N GLU A 62 -7.52 21.62 15.69
CA GLU A 62 -8.08 21.56 14.32
C GLU A 62 -7.22 20.70 13.39
N ALA A 63 -5.90 20.86 13.46
CA ALA A 63 -4.97 20.06 12.68
C ALA A 63 -5.02 18.58 13.08
N ASN A 64 -5.13 18.27 14.37
CA ASN A 64 -5.26 16.90 14.87
C ASN A 64 -6.57 16.26 14.41
N ARG A 65 -7.70 16.98 14.44
CA ARG A 65 -8.98 16.47 13.93
C ARG A 65 -8.92 16.16 12.43
N ALA A 66 -8.33 17.05 11.64
CA ALA A 66 -8.13 16.83 10.21
C ALA A 66 -7.22 15.61 9.92
N LEU A 67 -6.19 15.39 10.77
CA LEU A 67 -5.34 14.20 10.70
C LEU A 67 -6.11 12.93 11.05
N ASP A 68 -6.95 12.94 12.08
CA ASP A 68 -7.77 11.78 12.47
C ASP A 68 -8.76 11.40 11.35
N GLU A 69 -9.43 12.38 10.74
CA GLU A 69 -10.33 12.17 9.59
C GLU A 69 -9.59 11.62 8.36
N TYR A 70 -8.39 12.14 8.10
CA TYR A 70 -7.50 11.60 7.06
C TYR A 70 -7.09 10.16 7.35
N MET A 71 -6.66 9.85 8.58
CA MET A 71 -6.25 8.51 8.98
C MET A 71 -7.40 7.50 8.84
N GLN A 72 -8.60 7.85 9.29
CA GLN A 72 -9.78 6.99 9.13
C GLN A 72 -10.10 6.74 7.64
N SER A 73 -10.06 7.78 6.83
CA SER A 73 -10.29 7.66 5.38
C SER A 73 -9.20 6.84 4.68
N MET A 74 -7.96 6.95 5.14
CA MET A 74 -6.85 6.16 4.64
C MET A 74 -6.99 4.67 5.02
N VAL A 75 -7.38 4.36 6.26
CA VAL A 75 -7.66 2.99 6.70
C VAL A 75 -8.73 2.35 5.81
N ASN A 76 -9.84 3.05 5.58
CA ASN A 76 -10.91 2.57 4.69
C ASN A 76 -10.40 2.34 3.25
N THR A 77 -9.53 3.22 2.76
CA THR A 77 -8.94 3.09 1.42
C THR A 77 -8.01 1.89 1.32
N LEU A 78 -7.22 1.61 2.37
CA LEU A 78 -6.36 0.42 2.45
C LEU A 78 -7.18 -0.86 2.52
N GLU A 79 -8.26 -0.90 3.31
CA GLU A 79 -9.16 -2.05 3.36
C GLU A 79 -9.80 -2.35 1.99
N ASN A 80 -10.22 -1.29 1.28
CA ASN A 80 -10.74 -1.42 -0.08
C ASN A 80 -9.68 -1.97 -1.05
N ALA A 81 -8.42 -1.51 -0.92
CA ALA A 81 -7.31 -2.01 -1.71
C ALA A 81 -7.01 -3.49 -1.42
N ASP A 82 -7.08 -3.91 -0.16
CA ASP A 82 -6.87 -5.31 0.22
C ASP A 82 -8.00 -6.21 -0.26
N LYS A 83 -9.25 -5.75 -0.19
CA LYS A 83 -10.39 -6.44 -0.78
C LYS A 83 -10.23 -6.59 -2.30
N MET A 84 -9.80 -5.53 -2.98
CA MET A 84 -9.50 -5.57 -4.41
C MET A 84 -8.42 -6.62 -4.73
N ARG A 85 -7.28 -6.59 -4.03
CA ARG A 85 -6.18 -7.56 -4.20
C ARG A 85 -6.65 -9.01 -3.99
N LEU A 86 -7.45 -9.27 -2.96
CA LEU A 86 -8.01 -10.59 -2.69
C LEU A 86 -8.97 -11.05 -3.80
N ASN A 87 -9.80 -10.14 -4.31
CA ASN A 87 -10.70 -10.45 -5.43
C ASN A 87 -9.91 -10.75 -6.71
N THR A 88 -8.91 -9.93 -7.05
CA THR A 88 -8.02 -10.19 -8.20
C THR A 88 -7.32 -11.53 -8.07
N LEU A 89 -6.80 -11.86 -6.89
CA LEU A 89 -6.18 -13.16 -6.64
C LEU A 89 -7.18 -14.31 -6.86
N LYS A 90 -8.40 -14.19 -6.32
CA LYS A 90 -9.44 -15.20 -6.50
C LYS A 90 -9.81 -15.40 -7.97
N GLU A 91 -9.97 -14.32 -8.72
CA GLU A 91 -10.25 -14.40 -10.17
C GLU A 91 -9.08 -15.00 -10.94
N LEU A 92 -7.85 -14.65 -10.59
CA LEU A 92 -6.65 -15.22 -11.21
C LEU A 92 -6.57 -16.73 -10.96
N LEU A 93 -6.81 -17.18 -9.73
CA LEU A 93 -6.81 -18.62 -9.40
C LEU A 93 -7.93 -19.39 -10.12
N ASN A 94 -9.03 -18.75 -10.50
CA ASN A 94 -10.06 -19.37 -11.33
C ASN A 94 -9.65 -19.53 -12.81
N ILE A 95 -8.68 -18.74 -13.28
CA ILE A 95 -8.14 -18.82 -14.65
C ILE A 95 -7.03 -19.89 -14.73
N LEU A 96 -6.26 -20.04 -13.67
CA LEU A 96 -5.14 -20.98 -13.59
C LEU A 96 -5.62 -22.41 -13.36
N THR A 97 -4.81 -23.38 -13.79
CA THR A 97 -4.99 -24.78 -13.33
C THR A 97 -4.56 -24.90 -11.87
N PRO A 98 -5.03 -25.94 -11.14
CA PRO A 98 -4.63 -26.14 -9.74
C PRO A 98 -3.12 -26.14 -9.51
N ASP A 99 -2.36 -26.82 -10.37
CA ASP A 99 -0.89 -26.87 -10.28
C ASP A 99 -0.26 -25.48 -10.51
N GLN A 100 -0.72 -24.73 -11.52
CA GLN A 100 -0.27 -23.35 -11.76
C GLN A 100 -0.60 -22.44 -10.58
N GLY A 101 -1.80 -22.59 -9.99
CA GLY A 101 -2.24 -21.83 -8.83
C GLY A 101 -1.36 -22.07 -7.60
N VAL A 102 -1.01 -23.32 -7.31
CA VAL A 102 -0.08 -23.66 -6.21
C VAL A 102 1.29 -23.01 -6.42
N ASN A 103 1.84 -23.10 -7.64
CA ASN A 103 3.13 -22.49 -7.96
C ASN A 103 3.09 -20.97 -7.86
N TYR A 104 2.02 -20.34 -8.33
CA TYR A 104 1.80 -18.90 -8.21
C TYR A 104 1.75 -18.46 -6.73
N LEU A 105 0.99 -19.17 -5.90
CA LEU A 105 0.88 -18.86 -4.46
C LEU A 105 2.21 -19.05 -3.74
N ALA A 106 2.98 -20.10 -4.07
CA ALA A 106 4.30 -20.33 -3.51
C ALA A 106 5.27 -19.18 -3.88
N ALA A 107 5.28 -18.76 -5.14
CA ALA A 107 6.07 -17.61 -5.60
C ALA A 107 5.64 -16.31 -4.88
N GLY A 108 4.33 -16.09 -4.72
CA GLY A 108 3.79 -14.95 -3.99
C GLY A 108 4.22 -14.91 -2.52
N LYS A 109 4.20 -16.06 -1.83
CA LYS A 109 4.70 -16.15 -0.44
C LYS A 109 6.21 -15.91 -0.34
N LYS A 110 6.98 -16.43 -1.30
CA LYS A 110 8.42 -16.15 -1.37
C LYS A 110 8.68 -14.65 -1.53
N LEU A 111 7.97 -13.98 -2.44
CA LEU A 111 8.06 -12.53 -2.63
C LEU A 111 7.72 -11.77 -1.34
N HIS A 112 6.64 -12.16 -0.66
CA HIS A 112 6.23 -11.53 0.60
C HIS A 112 7.32 -11.63 1.69
N LEU A 113 7.95 -12.80 1.83
CA LEU A 113 9.07 -12.98 2.78
C LEU A 113 10.27 -12.12 2.39
N CYS A 114 10.64 -12.06 1.11
CA CYS A 114 11.74 -11.22 0.64
C CYS A 114 11.50 -9.73 0.90
N ILE A 115 10.27 -9.25 0.68
CA ILE A 115 9.89 -7.85 0.98
C ILE A 115 9.96 -7.60 2.49
N HIS A 116 9.46 -8.53 3.31
CA HIS A 116 9.53 -8.41 4.76
C HIS A 116 10.98 -8.31 5.25
N GLU A 117 11.86 -9.20 4.80
CA GLU A 117 13.29 -9.17 5.12
C GLU A 117 13.95 -7.86 4.66
N TRP A 118 13.61 -7.37 3.48
CA TRP A 118 14.10 -6.09 2.96
C TRP A 118 13.67 -4.91 3.83
N VAL A 119 12.41 -4.87 4.26
CA VAL A 119 11.89 -3.82 5.16
C VAL A 119 12.59 -3.87 6.52
N GLU A 120 12.77 -5.05 7.11
CA GLU A 120 13.48 -5.20 8.38
C GLU A 120 14.95 -4.76 8.28
N TYR A 121 15.61 -5.07 7.17
CA TYR A 121 16.95 -4.58 6.87
C TYR A 121 17.01 -3.05 6.86
N TRP A 122 16.10 -2.38 6.13
CA TRP A 122 16.06 -0.91 6.09
C TRP A 122 15.70 -0.29 7.43
N LYS A 123 14.81 -0.89 8.22
CA LYS A 123 14.51 -0.43 9.59
C LYS A 123 15.78 -0.40 10.45
N SER A 124 16.60 -1.44 10.38
CA SER A 124 17.88 -1.49 11.12
C SER A 124 18.86 -0.42 10.66
N GLN A 125 18.86 -0.06 9.37
CA GLN A 125 19.77 0.97 8.82
C GLN A 125 19.28 2.40 9.09
N ILE A 126 17.98 2.62 9.26
CA ILE A 126 17.38 3.93 9.55
C ILE A 126 17.37 4.22 11.06
N ALA A 127 17.41 3.19 11.92
CA ALA A 127 17.40 3.33 13.38
C ALA A 127 18.50 4.29 13.93
N PRO A 128 19.76 4.27 13.44
CA PRO A 128 20.78 5.24 13.87
C PRO A 128 20.40 6.68 13.53
N PHE A 129 19.79 6.94 12.37
CA PHE A 129 19.39 8.29 11.94
C PHE A 129 18.23 8.83 12.77
N LYS A 130 17.25 7.98 13.15
CA LYS A 130 16.18 8.37 14.08
C LYS A 130 16.72 8.70 15.47
N LEU A 131 17.67 7.93 15.98
CA LEU A 131 18.29 8.21 17.29
C LEU A 131 19.00 9.57 17.29
N VAL A 132 19.73 9.89 16.22
CA VAL A 132 20.42 11.17 16.06
C VAL A 132 19.43 12.34 15.97
N SER A 133 18.32 12.21 15.23
CA SER A 133 17.33 13.31 15.15
C SER A 133 16.66 13.58 16.50
N THR A 134 16.31 12.53 17.26
CA THR A 134 15.71 12.69 18.60
C THR A 134 16.69 13.30 19.60
N ILE A 135 17.98 12.97 19.51
CA ILE A 135 19.02 13.62 20.34
C ILE A 135 19.14 15.11 19.98
N CYS A 136 19.16 15.45 18.68
CA CYS A 136 19.23 16.84 18.23
C CYS A 136 17.99 17.66 18.64
N GLU A 137 16.78 17.09 18.54
CA GLU A 137 15.54 17.73 18.99
C GLU A 137 15.48 17.89 20.53
N GLY A 138 16.04 16.93 21.28
CA GLY A 138 16.15 17.01 22.74
C GLY A 138 17.15 18.07 23.23
N GLN A 139 18.17 18.40 22.44
CA GLN A 139 19.16 19.44 22.78
C GLN A 139 18.72 20.87 22.41
N LEU A 140 17.69 21.03 21.56
CA LEU A 140 17.14 22.34 21.18
C LEU A 140 16.10 22.89 22.17
N ASN A 141 15.69 22.10 23.17
CA ASN A 141 14.72 22.48 24.20
C ASN A 141 15.36 22.78 25.58
N LEU A 142 16.65 23.14 25.61
CA LEU A 142 17.40 23.57 26.81
C LEU A 142 17.92 25.01 26.68
#